data_AF-A0A845WAX0-F1
#
_entry.id   AF-A0A845WAX0-F1
#
_cell.length_a   1.000
_cell.length_b   1.000
_cell.length_c   1.000
_cell.angle_alpha   90.00
_cell.angle_beta   90.00
_cell.angle_gamma   90.00
#
_symmetry.space_group_name_H-M   'P 1'
#
loop_
_entity.id
_entity.type
_entity.pdbx_description
1 polymer ?
#
loop_
_entity_poly.entity_id
_entity_poly.type
_entity_poly.pdbx_seq_one_letter_code
_entity_poly.pdbx_strand_id
1 'polypeptide(L)'
;MSYSERLHPWVIVRLLPKAMQRGLGGFPHERLHQDMQRVIVARFRNRSDAEGHLWALKRLMPEAKFIIIFDLGKPMEPDSEDS
;
A
#
# COMPACT_ATOMS: atom_id res chain seq x y z
N MET A 1 -12.22 -5.67 9.66
CA MET A 1 -11.87 -6.26 8.35
C MET A 1 -12.85 -7.39 8.06
N SER A 2 -13.53 -7.35 6.92
CA SER A 2 -14.47 -8.41 6.51
C SER A 2 -13.72 -9.71 6.23
N TYR A 3 -14.37 -10.85 6.43
CA TYR A 3 -13.82 -12.17 6.12
C TYR A 3 -13.34 -12.28 4.66
N SER A 4 -14.00 -11.57 3.74
CA SER A 4 -13.60 -11.49 2.32
C SER A 4 -12.22 -10.84 2.12
N GLU A 5 -11.81 -9.93 3.02
CA GLU A 5 -10.51 -9.26 2.94
C GLU A 5 -9.36 -10.19 3.32
N ARG A 6 -9.62 -11.24 4.12
CA ARG A 6 -8.62 -12.27 4.50
C ARG A 6 -8.36 -13.28 3.37
N LEU A 7 -9.29 -13.42 2.43
CA LEU A 7 -9.17 -14.34 1.30
C LEU A 7 -8.36 -13.75 0.14
N HIS A 8 -7.95 -12.47 0.20
CA HIS A 8 -7.20 -11.79 -0.85
C HIS A 8 -5.86 -11.28 -0.32
N PRO A 9 -4.92 -12.20 0.00
CA PRO A 9 -3.70 -11.80 0.68
C PRO A 9 -2.69 -11.11 -0.24
N TRP A 10 -2.88 -11.14 -1.56
CA TRP A 10 -1.96 -10.51 -2.51
C TRP A 10 -2.42 -9.10 -2.87
N VAL A 11 -1.64 -8.09 -2.53
CA VAL A 11 -2.03 -6.69 -2.72
C VAL A 11 -0.98 -5.96 -3.54
N ILE A 12 -1.40 -5.27 -4.60
CA ILE A 12 -0.51 -4.38 -5.36
C ILE A 12 -0.58 -2.98 -4.74
N VAL A 13 0.59 -2.47 -4.37
CA VAL A 13 0.75 -1.13 -3.81
C VAL A 13 1.57 -0.29 -4.77
N ARG A 14 1.07 0.91 -5.08
CA ARG A 14 1.82 1.94 -5.80
C ARG A 14 2.50 2.85 -4.79
N LEU A 15 3.81 3.02 -4.97
CA LEU A 15 4.62 3.98 -4.23
C LEU A 15 4.58 5.30 -4.98
N LEU A 16 3.95 6.30 -4.36
CA LEU A 16 3.93 7.66 -4.86
C LEU A 16 4.93 8.49 -4.05
N PRO A 17 5.86 9.20 -4.70
CA PRO A 17 6.59 10.25 -4.02
C PRO A 17 5.56 11.30 -3.62
N LYS A 18 5.42 11.55 -2.31
CA LYS A 18 4.60 12.66 -1.84
C LYS A 18 5.31 13.93 -2.26
N ALA A 19 4.88 14.53 -3.37
CA ALA A 19 5.29 15.87 -3.72
C ALA A 19 4.85 16.76 -2.56
N MET A 20 5.84 17.27 -1.83
CA MET A 20 5.70 18.15 -0.70
C MET A 20 4.70 19.26 -1.06
N GLN A 21 3.51 19.22 -0.47
CA GLN A 21 2.55 20.31 -0.56
C GLN A 21 3.20 21.50 0.14
N ARG A 22 3.92 22.33 -0.62
CA ARG A 22 4.36 23.66 -0.18
C ARG A 22 3.11 24.53 -0.04
N GLY A 23 2.45 24.40 1.10
CA GLY A 23 1.65 25.49 1.64
C GLY A 23 2.60 26.62 2.00
N LEU A 24 2.35 27.79 1.42
CA LEU A 24 3.00 29.04 1.79
C LEU A 24 2.76 29.30 3.28
N GLY A 25 3.84 29.33 4.07
CA GLY A 25 3.83 29.83 5.44
C GLY A 25 4.45 28.91 6.48
N GLY A 26 5.67 29.21 6.90
CA GLY A 26 6.21 28.78 8.20
C GLY A 26 7.17 27.59 8.15
N PHE A 27 8.47 27.90 8.01
CA PHE A 27 9.68 27.18 8.45
C PHE A 27 9.59 25.68 8.86
N PRO A 28 10.36 24.78 8.22
CA PRO A 28 10.67 23.47 8.77
C PRO A 28 12.16 23.37 9.16
N HIS A 29 12.47 23.43 10.45
CA HIS A 29 13.72 22.88 10.96
C HIS A 29 13.54 21.35 11.08
N GLU A 30 14.39 20.60 10.36
CA GLU A 30 14.78 19.24 10.70
C GLU A 30 13.67 18.17 10.79
N ARG A 31 13.14 17.79 9.62
CA ARG A 31 12.95 16.36 9.25
C ARG A 31 12.43 16.27 7.81
N LEU A 32 13.36 16.17 6.86
CA LEU A 32 13.06 15.63 5.53
C LEU A 32 12.87 14.11 5.65
N HIS A 33 11.77 13.69 6.27
CA HIS A 33 11.29 12.33 6.10
C HIS A 33 10.67 12.28 4.70
N GLN A 34 11.29 11.53 3.78
CA GLN A 34 10.64 11.16 2.53
C GLN A 34 9.42 10.30 2.87
N ASP A 35 8.28 10.94 3.13
CA ASP A 35 6.99 10.27 3.26
C ASP A 35 6.61 9.72 1.88
N MET A 36 7.03 8.49 1.58
CA MET A 36 6.54 7.76 0.41
C MET A 36 5.12 7.28 0.72
N GLN A 37 4.14 7.80 0.00
CA GLN A 37 2.76 7.35 0.15
C GLN A 37 2.57 5.99 -0.52
N ARG A 38 2.07 5.03 0.26
CA ARG A 38 1.73 3.67 -0.19
C ARG A 38 0.24 3.63 -0.48
N VAL A 39 -0.14 3.57 -1.75
CA VAL A 39 -1.56 3.48 -2.15
C VAL A 39 -1.86 2.08 -2.66
N ILE A 40 -2.85 1.42 -2.06
CA ILE A 40 -3.34 0.12 -2.53
C ILE A 40 -4.07 0.35 -3.86
N VAL A 41 -3.59 -0.30 -4.92
CA VAL A 41 -4.17 -0.21 -6.27
C VAL A 41 -5.19 -1.31 -6.49
N ALA A 42 -4.86 -2.54 -6.06
CA ALA A 42 -5.71 -3.70 -6.27
C ALA A 42 -5.36 -4.83 -5.28
N ARG A 43 -6.35 -5.68 -4.99
CA ARG A 43 -6.20 -6.90 -4.17
C ARG A 43 -6.54 -8.13 -5.00
N PHE A 44 -5.81 -9.21 -4.79
CA PHE A 44 -5.88 -10.45 -5.54
C PHE A 44 -5.87 -11.64 -4.58
N ARG A 45 -6.56 -12.70 -5.01
CA ARG A 45 -6.58 -13.98 -4.30
C ARG A 45 -5.32 -14.79 -4.56
N ASN A 46 -4.73 -14.64 -5.75
CA ASN A 46 -3.55 -15.39 -6.20
C ASN A 46 -2.40 -14.46 -6.58
N ARG A 47 -1.17 -14.96 -6.39
CA ARG A 47 0.05 -14.27 -6.79
C ARG A 47 0.14 -14.08 -8.31
N SER A 48 -0.22 -15.10 -9.09
CA SER A 48 -0.11 -15.07 -10.55
C SER A 48 -0.96 -13.96 -11.18
N ASP A 49 -2.20 -13.78 -10.71
CA ASP A 49 -3.07 -12.68 -11.13
C ASP A 49 -2.46 -11.31 -10.77
N ALA A 50 -1.91 -11.19 -9.56
CA ALA A 50 -1.24 -9.97 -9.12
C ALA A 50 0.01 -9.66 -9.97
N GLU A 51 0.79 -10.68 -10.35
CA GLU A 51 1.95 -10.51 -11.23
C GLU A 51 1.54 -10.10 -12.65
N GLY A 52 0.54 -10.75 -13.25
CA GLY A 52 0.03 -10.35 -14.56
C GLY A 52 -0.46 -8.90 -14.57
N HIS A 53 -1.16 -8.49 -13.52
CA HIS A 53 -1.64 -7.12 -13.36
C HIS A 53 -0.50 -6.12 -13.12
N LEU A 54 0.52 -6.50 -12.34
CA LEU A 54 1.74 -5.71 -12.16
C LEU A 54 2.47 -5.47 -13.49
N TRP A 55 2.58 -6.50 -14.33
CA TRP A 55 3.19 -6.38 -15.65
C TRP A 55 2.44 -5.40 -16.55
N ALA A 56 1.10 -5.43 -16.53
CA ALA A 56 0.29 -4.45 -17.24
C ALA A 56 0.49 -3.03 -16.69
N LEU A 57 0.51 -2.84 -15.37
CA LEU A 57 0.75 -1.55 -14.72
C LEU A 57 2.14 -0.98 -15.06
N LYS A 58 3.18 -1.82 -15.06
CA LYS A 58 4.53 -1.42 -15.49
C LYS A 58 4.59 -1.00 -16.95
N ARG A 59 3.78 -1.63 -17.82
CA ARG A 59 3.69 -1.23 -19.24
C ARG A 59 3.02 0.13 -19.40
N LEU A 60 1.96 0.40 -18.65
CA LEU A 60 1.22 1.66 -18.71
C LEU A 60 1.97 2.82 -18.05
N MET A 61 2.69 2.54 -16.95
CA MET A 61 3.38 3.53 -16.14
C MET A 61 4.77 3.02 -15.72
N PRO A 62 5.77 3.04 -16.63
CA PRO A 62 7.11 2.52 -16.33
C PRO A 62 7.83 3.31 -15.23
N GLU A 63 7.52 4.60 -15.10
CA GLU A 63 8.08 5.51 -14.09
C GLU A 63 7.55 5.23 -12.68
N ALA A 64 6.40 4.57 -12.55
CA ALA A 64 5.76 4.34 -11.26
C ALA A 64 6.26 3.05 -10.61
N LYS A 65 6.58 3.14 -9.32
CA LYS A 65 7.08 2.00 -8.56
C LYS A 65 5.91 1.24 -7.94
N PHE A 66 5.71 0.01 -8.40
CA PHE A 66 4.69 -0.90 -7.88
C PHE A 66 5.36 -2.07 -7.17
N ILE A 67 4.79 -2.48 -6.03
CA ILE A 67 5.23 -3.64 -5.25
C ILE A 67 4.04 -4.54 -4.93
N ILE A 68 4.28 -5.85 -4.91
CA ILE A 68 3.30 -6.84 -4.46
C ILE A 68 3.61 -7.14 -3.00
N ILE A 69 2.62 -7.00 -2.13
CA ILE A 69 2.71 -7.30 -0.70
C ILE A 69 1.77 -8.45 -0.39
N PHE A 70 2.25 -9.39 0.40
CA PHE A 70 1.41 -10.43 1.00
C PHE A 70 0.91 -9.94 2.35
N ASP A 71 -0.36 -9.55 2.44
CA ASP A 71 -1.01 -9.08 3.66
C ASP A 71 -2.04 -10.12 4.10
N LEU A 72 -1.73 -10.89 5.14
CA LEU A 72 -2.61 -11.94 5.66
C LEU A 72 -3.82 -11.42 6.44
N GLY A 73 -4.03 -10.10 6.51
CA GLY A 73 -4.82 -9.48 7.56
C GLY A 73 -4.13 -9.69 8.90
N LYS A 74 -4.08 -8.65 9.73
CA LYS A 74 -3.59 -8.82 11.10
C LYS A 74 -4.49 -9.87 11.78
N PRO A 75 -3.92 -10.90 12.45
CA PRO A 75 -4.74 -11.73 13.32
C PRO A 75 -5.46 -10.77 14.26
N MET A 76 -6.76 -10.98 14.38
CA MET A 76 -7.58 -10.30 15.37
C MET A 76 -6.85 -10.43 16.69
N GLU A 77 -6.32 -9.33 17.25
CA GLU A 77 -5.96 -9.31 18.66
C GLU A 77 -7.22 -9.81 19.36
N PRO A 78 -7.19 -10.94 20.09
CA PRO A 78 -8.35 -11.34 20.86
C PRO A 78 -8.67 -10.15 21.74
N ASP A 79 -9.88 -9.61 21.59
CA ASP A 79 -10.42 -8.60 22.49
C ASP A 79 -10.09 -9.11 23.89
N SER A 80 -9.19 -8.41 24.58
CA SER A 80 -8.80 -8.75 25.93
C SER A 80 -10.10 -8.92 26.70
N GLU A 81 -10.38 -10.14 27.16
CA GLU A 81 -11.49 -10.42 28.05
C GLU A 81 -11.36 -9.48 29.26
N ASP A 82 -12.12 -8.40 29.24
CA ASP A 82 -12.44 -7.63 30.44
C ASP A 82 -13.37 -8.51 31.28
N SER A 83 -12.81 -9.11 32.33
CA SER A 83 -13.56 -9.74 33.43
C SER A 83 -12.74 -9.76 34.71
#